data_AF-A0A8J2BE18-F1
#
_entry.id   AF-A0A8J2BE18-F1
#
_cell.length_a   1.000
_cell.length_b   1.000
_cell.length_c   1.000
_cell.angle_alpha   90.00
_cell.angle_beta   90.00
_cell.angle_gamma   90.00
#
_symmetry.space_group_name_H-M   'P 1'
#
loop_
_entity.id
_entity.type
_entity.pdbx_description
1 polymer ?
#
loop_
_entity_poly.entity_id
_entity_poly.type
_entity_poly.pdbx_seq_one_letter_code
_entity_poly.pdbx_strand_id
1 'polypeptide(L)'
;MKKRKMNPEVAKARAAKAEQKKQEKAAAAQAKKDGKIVNEQAKQKEQNLKAIIKRISDTIKSGMKGKKEMVNCYRTYSVPGKTLHFNISTSTFEVVFSGHTLKKKRDGSEATLSLGPGQVQDLFGKTKCKSGSMYAQFEICSANITYDYLHNELKMTCKTTETF
;
A
#
# COMPACT_ATOMS: atom_id res chain seq x y z
N MET A 1 -65.80 -24.09 -41.17
CA MET A 1 -64.51 -23.95 -40.47
C MET A 1 -64.03 -22.49 -40.52
N LYS A 2 -64.17 -21.70 -39.44
CA LYS A 2 -63.65 -20.33 -39.37
C LYS A 2 -62.22 -20.34 -38.80
N LYS A 3 -61.22 -20.04 -39.63
CA LYS A 3 -59.82 -19.84 -39.21
C LYS A 3 -59.76 -18.59 -38.33
N ARG A 4 -59.50 -18.74 -37.03
CA ARG A 4 -59.20 -17.62 -36.11
C ARG A 4 -57.89 -16.97 -36.57
N LYS A 5 -57.95 -15.79 -37.19
CA LYS A 5 -56.78 -14.97 -37.49
C LYS A 5 -56.20 -14.45 -36.17
N MET A 6 -54.95 -14.80 -35.90
CA MET A 6 -54.21 -14.34 -34.73
C MET A 6 -54.03 -12.81 -34.83
N ASN A 7 -54.33 -12.09 -33.75
CA ASN A 7 -54.29 -10.62 -33.72
C ASN A 7 -52.82 -10.12 -33.75
N PRO A 8 -52.39 -9.35 -34.77
CA PRO A 8 -50.97 -8.98 -35.00
C PRO A 8 -50.34 -8.16 -33.87
N GLU A 9 -51.14 -7.49 -33.04
CA GLU A 9 -50.65 -6.79 -31.84
C GLU A 9 -50.08 -7.73 -30.77
N VAL A 10 -50.66 -8.93 -30.63
CA VAL A 10 -50.18 -9.93 -29.66
C VAL A 10 -48.84 -10.52 -30.11
N ALA A 11 -48.59 -10.59 -31.42
CA ALA A 11 -47.32 -11.03 -31.97
C ALA A 11 -46.20 -9.97 -31.76
N LYS A 12 -46.51 -8.69 -31.97
CA LYS A 12 -45.57 -7.58 -31.71
C LYS A 12 -45.22 -7.44 -30.22
N ALA A 13 -46.21 -7.59 -29.33
CA ALA A 13 -45.99 -7.56 -27.88
C ALA A 13 -45.13 -8.72 -27.38
N ARG A 14 -45.24 -9.91 -27.99
CA ARG A 14 -44.38 -11.06 -27.69
C ARG A 14 -42.95 -10.89 -28.19
N ALA A 15 -42.76 -10.26 -29.35
CA ALA A 15 -41.43 -9.95 -29.88
C ALA A 15 -40.70 -8.91 -29.01
N ALA A 16 -41.37 -7.83 -28.59
CA ALA A 16 -40.79 -6.80 -27.72
C ALA A 16 -40.39 -7.36 -26.33
N LYS A 17 -41.22 -8.23 -25.73
CA LYS A 17 -40.86 -8.91 -24.46
C LYS A 17 -39.66 -9.85 -24.60
N ALA A 18 -39.46 -10.45 -25.77
CA ALA A 18 -38.32 -11.33 -26.03
C ALA A 18 -37.01 -10.52 -26.20
N GLU A 19 -37.10 -9.34 -26.80
CA GLU A 19 -35.95 -8.43 -26.98
C GLU A 19 -35.50 -7.80 -25.66
N GLN A 20 -36.44 -7.36 -24.82
CA GLN A 20 -36.14 -6.88 -23.47
C GLN A 20 -35.46 -7.96 -22.60
N LYS A 21 -35.94 -9.20 -22.63
CA LYS A 21 -35.28 -10.33 -21.92
C LYS A 21 -33.88 -10.65 -22.43
N LYS A 22 -33.58 -10.41 -23.71
CA LYS A 22 -32.22 -10.59 -24.26
C LYS A 22 -31.29 -9.47 -23.80
N GLN A 23 -31.76 -8.22 -23.78
CA GLN A 23 -30.99 -7.07 -23.31
C GLN A 23 -30.71 -7.14 -21.80
N GLU A 24 -31.69 -7.53 -20.98
CA GLU A 24 -31.48 -7.72 -19.53
C GLU A 24 -30.48 -8.85 -19.22
N LYS A 25 -30.51 -9.96 -19.97
CA LYS A 25 -29.52 -11.04 -19.80
C LYS A 25 -28.11 -10.63 -20.23
N ALA A 26 -27.99 -9.80 -21.28
CA ALA A 26 -26.69 -9.27 -21.71
C ALA A 26 -26.13 -8.27 -20.68
N ALA A 27 -26.96 -7.37 -20.14
CA ALA A 27 -26.56 -6.43 -19.10
C ALA A 27 -26.15 -7.14 -17.80
N ALA A 28 -26.89 -8.17 -17.37
CA ALA A 28 -26.54 -8.97 -16.21
C ALA A 28 -25.25 -9.79 -16.40
N ALA A 29 -24.95 -10.22 -17.63
CA ALA A 29 -23.68 -10.88 -17.95
C ALA A 29 -22.50 -9.91 -17.98
N GLN A 30 -22.70 -8.67 -18.46
CA GLN A 30 -21.71 -7.60 -18.44
C GLN A 30 -21.36 -7.22 -16.99
N ALA A 31 -22.37 -6.95 -16.15
CA ALA A 31 -22.18 -6.61 -14.75
C ALA A 31 -21.42 -7.69 -13.94
N LYS A 32 -21.64 -8.99 -14.26
CA LYS A 32 -20.89 -10.09 -13.65
C LYS A 32 -19.43 -10.15 -14.11
N LYS A 33 -19.12 -9.77 -15.35
CA LYS A 33 -17.73 -9.67 -15.84
C LYS A 33 -17.03 -8.46 -15.24
N ASP A 34 -17.70 -7.31 -15.21
CA ASP A 34 -17.17 -6.07 -14.64
C ASP A 34 -16.89 -6.23 -13.14
N GLY A 35 -17.80 -6.88 -12.40
CA GLY A 35 -17.58 -7.20 -10.98
C GLY A 35 -16.37 -8.11 -10.72
N LYS A 36 -16.08 -9.06 -11.63
CA LYS A 36 -14.88 -9.90 -11.53
C LYS A 36 -13.60 -9.11 -11.81
N ILE A 37 -13.61 -8.27 -12.85
CA ILE A 37 -12.46 -7.43 -13.22
C ILE A 37 -12.12 -6.45 -12.09
N VAL A 38 -13.12 -5.81 -11.49
CA VAL A 38 -12.92 -4.90 -10.35
C VAL A 38 -12.29 -5.64 -9.16
N ASN A 39 -12.74 -6.86 -8.86
CA ASN A 39 -12.20 -7.65 -7.77
C ASN A 39 -10.75 -8.12 -8.04
N GLU A 40 -10.43 -8.52 -9.27
CA GLU A 40 -9.06 -8.87 -9.67
C GLU A 40 -8.12 -7.65 -9.62
N GLN A 41 -8.57 -6.49 -10.08
CA GLN A 41 -7.82 -5.24 -9.98
C GLN A 41 -7.58 -4.84 -8.52
N ALA A 42 -8.56 -5.02 -7.63
CA ALA A 42 -8.41 -4.77 -6.20
C ALA A 42 -7.34 -5.69 -5.57
N LYS A 43 -7.37 -6.99 -5.89
CA LYS A 43 -6.36 -7.95 -5.42
C LYS A 43 -4.96 -7.62 -5.92
N GLN A 44 -4.82 -7.23 -7.19
CA GLN A 44 -3.52 -6.81 -7.75
C GLN A 44 -2.99 -5.55 -7.06
N LYS A 45 -3.85 -4.56 -6.80
CA LYS A 45 -3.47 -3.35 -6.04
C LYS A 45 -2.97 -3.70 -4.64
N GLU A 46 -3.66 -4.58 -3.93
CA GLU A 46 -3.26 -5.03 -2.59
C GLU A 46 -1.91 -5.76 -2.61
N GLN A 47 -1.68 -6.64 -3.60
CA GLN A 47 -0.40 -7.34 -3.77
C GLN A 47 0.75 -6.36 -4.05
N ASN A 48 0.51 -5.36 -4.92
CA ASN A 48 1.50 -4.33 -5.22
C ASN A 48 1.85 -3.49 -3.99
N LEU A 49 0.85 -3.12 -3.18
CA LEU A 49 1.08 -2.40 -1.92
C LEU A 49 1.92 -3.22 -0.95
N LYS A 50 1.60 -4.51 -0.75
CA LYS A 50 2.40 -5.41 0.09
C LYS A 50 3.85 -5.53 -0.41
N ALA A 51 4.04 -5.61 -1.74
CA ALA A 51 5.38 -5.65 -2.33
C ALA A 51 6.16 -4.35 -2.09
N ILE A 52 5.51 -3.19 -2.16
CA ILE A 52 6.14 -1.89 -1.89
C ILE A 52 6.53 -1.76 -0.41
N ILE A 53 5.61 -2.08 0.51
CA ILE A 53 5.88 -2.10 1.95
C ILE A 53 7.06 -3.03 2.26
N LYS A 54 7.07 -4.22 1.65
CA LYS A 54 8.18 -5.16 1.79
C LYS A 54 9.50 -4.59 1.27
N ARG A 55 9.51 -3.96 0.08
CA ARG A 55 10.72 -3.31 -0.47
C ARG A 55 11.23 -2.20 0.45
N ILE A 56 10.35 -1.39 1.02
CA ILE A 56 10.72 -0.37 2.00
C ILE A 56 11.34 -1.05 3.23
N SER A 57 10.69 -2.07 3.81
CA SER A 57 11.19 -2.85 4.95
C SER A 57 12.57 -3.47 4.69
N ASP A 58 12.77 -4.10 3.53
CA ASP A 58 14.04 -4.72 3.15
C ASP A 58 15.14 -3.67 2.94
N THR A 59 14.80 -2.53 2.34
CA THR A 59 15.73 -1.40 2.17
C THR A 59 16.17 -0.85 3.51
N ILE A 60 15.24 -0.71 4.45
CA ILE A 60 15.54 -0.30 5.83
C ILE A 60 16.53 -1.26 6.48
N LYS A 61 16.21 -2.57 6.46
CA LYS A 61 17.06 -3.61 7.05
C LYS A 61 18.45 -3.65 6.41
N SER A 62 18.53 -3.49 5.09
CA SER A 62 19.81 -3.49 4.37
C SER A 62 20.64 -2.22 4.61
N GLY A 63 19.98 -1.08 4.78
CA GLY A 63 20.60 0.21 5.00
C GLY A 63 21.11 0.40 6.43
N MET A 64 20.47 -0.27 7.39
CA MET A 64 20.78 -0.21 8.81
C MET A 64 21.66 -1.39 9.25
N LYS A 65 22.94 -1.35 8.84
CA LYS A 65 23.94 -2.34 9.28
C LYS A 65 24.61 -1.87 10.56
N GLY A 66 24.69 -2.77 11.54
CA GLY A 66 25.44 -2.53 12.77
C GLY A 66 26.91 -2.27 12.46
N LYS A 67 27.44 -1.17 12.98
CA LYS A 67 28.86 -0.87 13.01
C LYS A 67 29.40 -1.20 14.39
N LYS A 68 30.63 -1.71 14.41
CA LYS A 68 31.38 -1.95 15.63
C LYS A 68 32.16 -0.68 15.94
N GLU A 69 31.93 -0.10 17.11
CA GLU A 69 32.60 1.10 17.57
C GLU A 69 33.34 0.79 18.87
N MET A 70 34.47 1.46 19.11
CA MET A 70 35.13 1.44 20.41
C MET A 70 34.76 2.70 21.16
N VAL A 71 34.09 2.54 22.30
CA VAL A 71 33.72 3.62 23.20
C VAL A 71 34.30 3.30 24.57
N ASN A 72 35.14 4.19 25.12
CA ASN A 72 35.80 4.02 26.42
C ASN A 72 36.51 2.66 26.59
N CYS A 73 37.23 2.20 25.55
CA CYS A 73 37.92 0.89 25.53
C CYS A 73 37.01 -0.35 25.55
N TYR A 74 35.69 -0.17 25.49
CA TYR A 74 34.71 -1.25 25.31
C TYR A 74 34.26 -1.33 23.85
N ARG A 75 34.04 -2.55 23.36
CA ARG A 75 33.47 -2.80 22.04
C ARG A 75 31.96 -2.69 22.12
N THR A 76 31.39 -1.66 21.53
CA THR A 76 29.94 -1.49 21.42
C THR A 76 29.51 -1.68 19.96
N TYR A 77 28.25 -2.04 19.78
CA TYR A 77 27.63 -2.06 18.46
C TYR A 77 26.61 -0.93 18.40
N SER A 78 26.62 -0.18 17.30
CA SER A 78 25.64 0.85 17.04
C SER A 78 25.07 0.65 15.64
N VAL A 79 23.78 0.91 15.49
CA VAL A 79 23.16 1.02 14.16
C VAL A 79 22.95 2.52 13.94
N PRO A 80 23.72 3.17 13.06
CA PRO A 80 23.54 4.60 12.82
C PRO A 80 22.18 4.83 12.16
N GLY A 81 21.47 5.86 12.61
CA GLY A 81 20.28 6.35 11.92
C GLY A 81 20.62 6.71 10.48
N LYS A 82 19.76 6.31 9.54
CA LYS A 82 19.96 6.55 8.12
C LYS A 82 18.73 7.17 7.49
N THR A 83 18.95 8.11 6.58
CA THR A 83 17.92 8.62 5.69
C THR A 83 17.89 7.77 4.43
N LEU A 84 16.70 7.26 4.11
CA LEU A 84 16.41 6.43 2.96
C LEU A 84 15.51 7.20 2.02
N HIS A 85 15.74 7.02 0.72
CA HIS A 85 15.02 7.69 -0.34
C HIS A 85 14.29 6.65 -1.18
N PHE A 86 13.01 6.87 -1.42
CA PHE A 86 12.18 6.00 -2.25
C PHE A 86 11.42 6.84 -3.26
N ASN A 87 11.37 6.37 -4.50
CA ASN A 87 10.50 6.94 -5.51
C ASN A 87 9.16 6.19 -5.45
N ILE A 88 8.12 6.84 -4.94
CA ILE A 88 6.77 6.26 -4.83
C ILE A 88 5.73 7.25 -5.32
N SER A 89 4.72 6.73 -6.03
CA SER A 89 3.61 7.55 -6.51
C SER A 89 2.77 8.09 -5.35
N THR A 90 2.10 9.23 -5.59
CA THR A 90 1.26 9.88 -4.59
C THR A 90 0.14 8.97 -4.08
N SER A 91 -0.51 8.22 -4.97
CA SER A 91 -1.59 7.30 -4.59
C SER A 91 -1.07 6.16 -3.71
N THR A 92 0.15 5.68 -3.94
CA THR A 92 0.79 4.70 -3.06
C THR A 92 1.08 5.30 -1.69
N PHE A 93 1.63 6.52 -1.63
CA PHE A 93 1.91 7.20 -0.37
C PHE A 93 0.65 7.38 0.48
N GLU A 94 -0.42 7.89 -0.11
CA GLU A 94 -1.69 8.13 0.57
C GLU A 94 -2.32 6.84 1.11
N VAL A 95 -2.21 5.73 0.37
CA VAL A 95 -2.74 4.44 0.82
C VAL A 95 -1.86 3.82 1.90
N VAL A 96 -0.53 3.84 1.75
CA VAL A 96 0.39 3.25 2.74
C VAL A 96 0.29 3.96 4.09
N PHE A 97 0.19 5.28 4.08
CA PHE A 97 0.09 6.09 5.30
C PHE A 97 -1.35 6.53 5.60
N SER A 98 -2.34 5.83 5.02
CA SER A 98 -3.75 6.06 5.35
C SER A 98 -3.99 5.79 6.84
N GLY A 99 -4.70 6.69 7.50
CA GLY A 99 -4.96 6.62 8.95
C GLY A 99 -3.89 7.28 9.82
N HIS A 100 -2.80 7.81 9.25
CA HIS A 100 -1.83 8.61 9.99
C HIS A 100 -2.04 10.11 9.79
N THR A 101 -1.80 10.89 10.84
CA THR A 101 -1.92 12.36 10.77
C THR A 101 -0.72 12.97 10.04
N LEU A 102 -0.96 13.41 8.81
CA LEU A 102 0.03 14.10 7.99
C LEU A 102 0.06 15.60 8.29
N LYS A 103 1.25 16.15 8.56
CA LYS A 103 1.47 17.60 8.63
C LYS A 103 1.92 18.08 7.26
N LYS A 104 1.04 18.78 6.54
CA LYS A 104 1.36 19.39 5.25
C LYS A 104 1.98 20.77 5.44
N LYS A 105 2.94 21.13 4.60
CA LYS A 105 3.40 22.53 4.52
C LYS A 105 2.27 23.43 3.98
N ARG A 106 2.35 24.74 4.23
CA ARG A 106 1.34 25.73 3.81
C ARG A 106 1.08 25.74 2.30
N ASP A 107 2.11 25.49 1.51
CA ASP A 107 2.10 25.41 0.05
C ASP A 107 1.62 24.05 -0.47
N GLY A 108 1.43 23.06 0.41
CA GLY A 108 0.97 21.72 0.05
C GLY A 108 1.98 20.87 -0.73
N SER A 109 3.21 21.36 -0.94
CA SER A 109 4.26 20.69 -1.70
C SER A 109 4.84 19.47 -0.98
N GLU A 110 4.75 19.46 0.35
CA GLU A 110 5.37 18.45 1.20
C GLU A 110 4.44 18.01 2.33
N ALA A 111 4.41 16.70 2.59
CA ALA A 111 3.78 16.12 3.78
C ALA A 111 4.84 15.51 4.69
N THR A 112 4.69 15.72 5.99
CA THR A 112 5.56 15.15 7.02
C THR A 112 4.76 14.30 8.01
N LEU A 113 5.36 13.21 8.46
CA LEU A 113 4.79 12.26 9.39
C LEU A 113 5.88 11.75 10.34
N SER A 114 5.56 11.69 11.63
CA SER A 114 6.43 11.06 12.63
C SER A 114 5.74 9.80 13.13
N LEU A 115 6.44 8.68 13.01
CA LEU A 115 5.99 7.37 13.49
C LEU A 115 6.75 6.98 14.75
N GLY A 116 6.01 6.58 15.77
CA GLY A 116 6.56 5.97 16.99
C GLY A 116 6.87 4.47 16.83
N PRO A 117 7.42 3.81 17.86
CA PRO A 117 7.93 2.44 17.76
C PRO A 117 6.84 1.44 17.35
N GLY A 118 5.66 1.50 17.99
CA GLY A 118 4.53 0.64 17.65
C GLY A 118 4.02 0.86 16.21
N GLN A 119 3.89 2.11 15.80
CA GLN A 119 3.40 2.46 14.46
C GLN A 119 4.37 2.02 13.36
N VAL A 120 5.68 2.12 13.60
CA VAL A 120 6.69 1.62 12.64
C VAL A 120 6.60 0.11 12.50
N GLN A 121 6.41 -0.62 13.61
CA GLN A 121 6.26 -2.07 13.59
C GLN A 121 4.95 -2.50 12.89
N ASP A 122 3.86 -1.76 13.07
CA ASP A 122 2.59 -2.03 12.42
C ASP A 122 2.69 -1.82 10.89
N LEU A 123 3.37 -0.77 10.45
CA LEU A 123 3.52 -0.43 9.03
C LEU A 123 4.52 -1.32 8.28
N PHE A 124 5.70 -1.53 8.85
CA PHE A 124 6.82 -2.18 8.16
C PHE A 124 7.16 -3.57 8.70
N GLY A 125 6.41 -4.05 9.69
CA GLY A 125 6.69 -5.26 10.44
C GLY A 125 7.85 -5.09 11.42
N LYS A 126 8.24 -6.19 12.06
CA LYS A 126 9.42 -6.22 12.95
C LYS A 126 10.69 -5.95 12.13
N THR A 127 11.26 -4.77 12.29
CA THR A 127 12.49 -4.30 11.66
C THR A 127 13.70 -4.59 12.53
N LYS A 128 13.89 -5.87 12.88
CA LYS A 128 15.06 -6.32 13.63
C LYS A 128 16.30 -6.24 12.75
N CYS A 129 17.25 -5.42 13.16
CA CYS A 129 18.55 -5.30 12.52
C CYS A 129 19.57 -6.10 13.33
N LYS A 130 20.34 -6.94 12.63
CA LYS A 130 21.41 -7.72 13.25
C LYS A 130 22.69 -6.89 13.27
N SER A 131 23.24 -6.72 14.45
CA SER A 131 24.66 -6.40 14.62
C SER A 131 25.49 -7.66 14.32
N GLY A 132 26.75 -7.50 13.89
CA GLY A 132 27.65 -8.62 13.59
C GLY A 132 27.93 -9.57 14.77
N SER A 133 27.51 -9.26 16.00
CA SER A 133 27.50 -10.19 17.12
C SER A 133 26.11 -10.81 17.34
N MET A 134 26.04 -12.10 17.68
CA MET A 134 24.80 -12.86 17.87
C MET A 134 23.81 -12.29 18.92
N TYR A 135 24.25 -11.38 19.78
CA TYR A 135 23.53 -11.01 21.00
C TYR A 135 22.83 -9.64 20.96
N ALA A 136 23.18 -8.74 20.03
CA ALA A 136 22.58 -7.40 19.99
C ALA A 136 21.53 -7.32 18.88
N GLN A 137 20.25 -7.21 19.27
CA GLN A 137 19.14 -6.90 18.36
C GLN A 137 18.86 -5.40 18.43
N PHE A 138 18.70 -4.78 17.27
CA PHE A 138 18.29 -3.38 17.17
C PHE A 138 16.92 -3.30 16.53
N GLU A 139 16.06 -2.48 17.09
CA GLU A 139 14.74 -2.19 16.53
C GLU A 139 14.63 -0.69 16.20
N ILE A 140 13.77 -0.38 15.22
CA ILE A 140 13.48 1.01 14.88
C ILE A 140 12.52 1.56 15.92
N CYS A 141 12.98 2.55 16.68
CA CYS A 141 12.18 3.19 17.71
C CYS A 141 11.31 4.32 17.14
N SER A 142 11.73 4.95 16.05
CA SER A 142 10.94 5.99 15.38
C SER A 142 11.39 6.19 13.94
N ALA A 143 10.46 6.66 13.11
CA ALA A 143 10.74 7.06 11.74
C ALA A 143 10.09 8.42 11.45
N ASN A 144 10.88 9.35 10.91
CA ASN A 144 10.36 10.59 10.36
C ASN A 144 10.29 10.45 8.85
N ILE A 145 9.09 10.64 8.31
CA ILE A 145 8.78 10.50 6.90
C ILE A 145 8.45 11.88 6.37
N THR A 146 9.03 12.19 5.23
CA THR A 146 8.78 13.37 4.44
C THR A 146 8.45 12.93 3.02
N TYR A 147 7.32 13.36 2.49
CA TYR A 147 6.93 13.10 1.11
C TYR A 147 6.85 14.40 0.33
N ASP A 148 7.60 14.45 -0.77
CA ASP A 148 7.61 15.53 -1.73
C ASP A 148 6.66 15.19 -2.89
N TYR A 149 5.55 15.93 -2.98
CA TYR A 149 4.53 15.72 -4.02
C TYR A 149 4.99 16.19 -5.40
N LEU A 150 5.96 17.13 -5.48
CA LEU A 150 6.47 17.65 -6.75
C LEU A 150 7.39 16.62 -7.42
N HIS A 151 8.22 15.95 -6.62
CA HIS A 151 9.23 15.01 -7.10
C HIS A 151 8.83 13.53 -6.92
N ASN A 152 7.67 13.24 -6.33
CA ASN A 152 7.21 11.89 -5.97
C ASN A 152 8.25 11.14 -5.12
N GLU A 153 8.88 11.85 -4.20
CA GLU A 153 9.99 11.34 -3.41
C GLU A 153 9.58 11.17 -1.94
N LEU A 154 9.76 9.96 -1.41
CA LEU A 154 9.63 9.66 0.00
C LEU A 154 11.01 9.61 0.64
N LYS A 155 11.25 10.52 1.58
CA LYS A 155 12.43 10.54 2.44
C LYS A 155 12.04 10.00 3.81
N MET A 156 12.78 9.02 4.31
CA MET A 156 12.50 8.42 5.60
C MET A 156 13.77 8.36 6.44
N THR A 157 13.75 8.99 7.61
CA THR A 157 14.85 8.99 8.57
C THR A 157 14.49 8.11 9.75
N CYS A 158 15.19 6.99 9.91
CA CYS A 158 14.96 6.04 10.99
C CYS A 158 15.92 6.28 12.16
N LYS A 159 15.39 6.13 13.38
CA LYS A 159 16.20 6.01 14.61
C LYS A 159 16.05 4.60 15.16
N THR A 160 17.16 4.07 15.65
CA THR A 160 17.22 2.72 16.24
C THR A 160 17.61 2.77 17.69
N THR A 161 17.13 1.79 18.44
CA THR A 161 17.51 1.53 19.83
C THR A 161 17.91 0.06 19.97
N GLU A 162 18.89 -0.21 20.82
CA GLU A 162 19.23 -1.57 21.23
C GLU A 162 18.07 -2.15 22.04
N THR A 163 17.74 -3.40 21.78
CA THR A 163 16.71 -4.17 22.50
C THR A 163 17.36 -5.39 23.14
N PHE A 164 17.14 -5.57 24.44
CA PHE A 164 17.61 -6.70 25.24
C PHE A 164 16.53 -7.78 25.34
#